data_AF-X7E4Z7-F1
#
_entry.id   AF-X7E4Z7-F1
#
_cell.length_a   1.000
_cell.length_b   1.000
_cell.length_c   1.000
_cell.angle_alpha   90.00
_cell.angle_beta   90.00
_cell.angle_gamma   90.00
#
_symmetry.space_group_name_H-M   'P 1'
#
loop_
_entity.id
_entity.type
_entity.pdbx_description
1 polymer ?
#
loop_
_entity_poly.entity_id
_entity_poly.type
_entity_poly.pdbx_seq_one_letter_code
_entity_poly.pdbx_strand_id
1 'polypeptide(L)'
;MHQLHGSAYLFDTIIQNWDRRIANPNILKMGDNFTLIDHEEAFVSATGTEVDRSAVRLPWEVFGITNFISGDMQHPFWRVLKRSNHVDFSRAAASWKGLPDDTFSLYAADAPDAWGRATCDSIAGYLSDARSNIDAVVDTIERAREQ
;
A
#
# COMPACT_ATOMS: atom_id res chain seq x y z
N MET A 1 8.42 13.79 10.49
CA MET A 1 7.79 12.58 11.06
C MET A 1 6.48 12.21 10.35
N HIS A 2 5.44 13.05 10.34
CA HIS A 2 4.15 12.70 9.71
C HIS A 2 4.21 12.40 8.20
N GLN A 3 5.13 13.02 7.46
CA GLN A 3 5.35 12.71 6.04
C GLN A 3 5.79 11.25 5.82
N LEU A 4 6.62 10.71 6.72
CA LEU A 4 7.06 9.31 6.63
C LEU A 4 5.90 8.35 6.96
N HIS A 5 5.07 8.68 7.94
CA HIS A 5 3.83 7.94 8.22
C HIS A 5 2.87 7.94 7.02
N GLY A 6 2.74 9.08 6.32
CA GLY A 6 1.92 9.18 5.11
C GLY A 6 2.48 8.34 3.97
N SER A 7 3.80 8.34 3.79
CA SER A 7 4.48 7.51 2.78
C SER A 7 4.28 6.02 3.06
N ALA A 8 4.40 5.60 4.32
CA ALA A 8 4.14 4.23 4.75
C ALA A 8 2.67 3.83 4.54
N TYR A 9 1.72 4.67 4.97
CA TYR A 9 0.30 4.41 4.75
C TYR A 9 -0.06 4.30 3.26
N LEU A 10 0.47 5.19 2.41
CA LEU A 10 0.27 5.10 0.97
C LEU A 10 0.86 3.80 0.41
N PHE A 11 2.08 3.45 0.83
CA PHE A 11 2.73 2.20 0.44
C PHE A 11 1.88 0.97 0.80
N ASP A 12 1.49 0.81 2.07
CA ASP A 12 0.66 -0.33 2.52
C ASP A 12 -0.71 -0.38 1.87
N THR A 13 -1.29 0.79 1.58
CA THR A 13 -2.55 0.90 0.83
C THR A 13 -2.39 0.39 -0.60
N ILE A 14 -1.31 0.77 -1.28
CA ILE A 14 -1.02 0.33 -2.64
C ILE A 14 -0.78 -1.17 -2.68
N ILE A 15 0.02 -1.73 -1.78
CA ILE A 15 0.31 -3.17 -1.79
C ILE A 15 -0.83 -4.00 -1.18
N GLN A 16 -1.93 -3.39 -0.73
CA GLN A 16 -3.05 -4.07 -0.08
C GLN A 16 -2.62 -4.95 1.11
N ASN A 17 -1.74 -4.43 1.98
CA ASN A 17 -1.33 -5.17 3.18
C ASN A 17 -2.48 -5.16 4.21
N TRP A 18 -3.26 -6.25 4.24
CA TRP A 18 -4.42 -6.39 5.13
C TRP A 18 -4.05 -6.78 6.57
N ASP A 19 -2.83 -7.29 6.79
CA ASP A 19 -2.39 -7.71 8.12
C ASP A 19 -1.78 -6.54 8.91
N ARG A 20 -1.29 -5.49 8.23
CA ARG A 20 -0.84 -4.26 8.89
C ARG A 20 -2.01 -3.46 9.45
N ARG A 21 -2.32 -3.71 10.73
CA ARG A 21 -3.47 -3.13 11.43
C ARG A 21 -3.14 -2.76 12.86
N ILE A 22 -4.00 -2.01 13.57
CA ILE A 22 -3.73 -1.61 14.97
C ILE A 22 -3.42 -2.81 15.86
N ALA A 23 -4.16 -3.92 15.69
CA ALA A 23 -3.96 -5.14 16.46
C ALA A 23 -2.67 -5.90 16.06
N ASN A 24 -2.18 -5.69 14.84
CA ASN A 24 -0.92 -6.26 14.36
C ASN A 24 -0.11 -5.22 13.55
N PRO A 25 0.63 -4.32 14.24
CA PRO A 25 1.23 -3.19 13.54
C PRO A 25 2.35 -3.58 12.57
N ASN A 26 3.03 -4.70 12.81
CA ASN A 26 4.22 -5.15 12.06
C ASN A 26 5.23 -4.02 11.81
N ILE A 27 5.45 -3.16 12.82
CA ILE A 27 6.32 -1.99 12.77
C ILE A 27 7.36 -2.10 13.89
N LEU A 28 8.64 -2.06 13.52
CA LEU A 28 9.74 -1.88 14.47
C LEU A 28 9.95 -0.39 14.70
N LYS A 29 10.12 0.03 15.96
CA LYS A 29 10.30 1.44 16.33
C LYS A 29 11.57 1.64 17.15
N MET A 30 12.38 2.63 16.79
CA MET A 30 13.54 3.09 17.56
C MET A 30 13.52 4.62 17.64
N GLY A 31 13.14 5.15 18.81
CA GLY A 31 12.91 6.58 18.99
C GLY A 31 11.85 7.09 18.02
N ASP A 32 12.26 8.04 17.18
CA ASP A 32 11.41 8.66 16.15
C ASP A 32 11.41 7.94 14.80
N ASN A 33 12.25 6.90 14.66
CA ASN A 33 12.36 6.12 13.45
C ASN A 33 11.50 4.86 13.54
N PHE A 34 11.05 4.39 12.38
CA PHE A 34 10.36 3.12 12.27
C PHE A 34 10.76 2.38 10.99
N THR A 35 10.54 1.07 11.00
CA THR A 35 10.71 0.18 9.85
C THR A 35 9.48 -0.70 9.72
N LEU A 36 8.94 -0.77 8.50
CA LEU A 36 7.87 -1.71 8.17
C LEU A 36 8.49 -3.09 7.99
N ILE A 37 7.94 -4.07 8.68
CA ILE A 37 8.28 -5.48 8.51
C ILE A 37 7.02 -6.25 8.10
N ASP A 38 7.22 -7.50 7.73
CA ASP A 38 6.14 -8.47 7.52
C ASP A 38 5.09 -8.03 6.49
N HIS A 39 5.42 -8.26 5.21
CA HIS A 39 4.59 -7.94 4.05
C HIS A 39 4.06 -9.21 3.37
N GLU A 40 4.05 -10.34 4.08
CA GLU A 40 3.67 -11.64 3.49
C GLU A 40 2.20 -11.67 3.09
N GLU A 41 1.37 -10.94 3.83
CA GLU A 41 -0.06 -10.79 3.66
C GLU A 41 -0.41 -9.54 2.80
N ALA A 42 0.30 -9.39 1.68
CA ALA A 42 0.10 -8.30 0.72
C ALA A 42 -0.26 -8.83 -0.67
N PHE A 43 -0.65 -7.91 -1.56
CA PHE A 43 -0.99 -8.15 -2.96
C PHE A 43 -2.20 -9.06 -3.18
N VAL A 44 -3.20 -8.97 -2.29
CA VAL A 44 -4.40 -9.83 -2.32
C VAL A 44 -5.05 -9.88 -3.72
N SER A 45 -5.17 -8.75 -4.43
CA SER A 45 -5.73 -8.75 -5.79
C SER A 45 -4.86 -9.48 -6.83
N ALA A 46 -3.55 -9.56 -6.63
CA ALA A 46 -2.61 -10.19 -7.56
C ALA A 46 -2.34 -11.67 -7.24
N THR A 47 -2.37 -12.06 -5.96
CA THR A 47 -1.90 -13.37 -5.48
C THR A 47 -2.92 -14.14 -4.64
N GLY A 48 -3.98 -13.48 -4.16
CA GLY A 48 -5.00 -14.08 -3.31
C GLY A 48 -5.81 -15.16 -4.02
N THR A 49 -6.54 -15.96 -3.23
CA THR A 49 -7.49 -16.92 -3.78
C THR A 49 -8.64 -16.21 -4.51
N GLU A 50 -9.44 -16.94 -5.27
CA GLU A 50 -10.62 -16.35 -5.92
C GLU A 50 -11.59 -15.70 -4.91
N VAL A 51 -11.72 -16.32 -3.73
CA VAL A 51 -12.56 -15.79 -2.65
C VAL A 51 -11.98 -14.46 -2.14
N ASP A 52 -10.68 -14.41 -1.87
CA ASP A 52 -10.04 -13.20 -1.34
C ASP A 52 -10.07 -12.05 -2.36
N ARG A 53 -9.78 -12.35 -3.63
CA ARG A 53 -9.84 -11.36 -4.72
C ARG A 53 -11.23 -10.78 -4.91
N SER A 54 -12.28 -11.58 -4.69
CA SER A 54 -13.67 -11.11 -4.77
C SER A 54 -14.08 -10.22 -3.59
N ALA A 55 -13.38 -10.34 -2.46
CA ALA A 55 -13.65 -9.59 -1.24
C ALA A 55 -12.92 -8.23 -1.19
N VAL A 56 -11.90 -8.03 -2.02
CA VAL A 56 -11.12 -6.79 -2.10
C VAL A 56 -11.40 -6.02 -3.39
N ARG A 57 -11.30 -4.70 -3.30
CA ARG A 57 -11.29 -3.81 -4.46
C ARG A 57 -9.90 -3.24 -4.66
N LEU A 58 -9.60 -2.80 -5.87
CA LEU A 58 -8.32 -2.15 -6.14
C LEU A 58 -8.30 -0.78 -5.44
N PRO A 59 -7.16 -0.32 -4.89
CA PRO A 59 -7.09 0.95 -4.17
C PRO A 59 -7.50 2.20 -4.99
N TRP A 60 -7.47 2.09 -6.32
CA TRP A 60 -7.89 3.14 -7.25
C TRP A 60 -9.35 3.02 -7.72
N GLU A 61 -10.11 2.04 -7.21
CA GLU A 61 -11.54 1.92 -7.46
C GLU A 61 -12.37 2.66 -6.42
N VAL A 62 -13.64 2.93 -6.76
CA VAL A 62 -14.61 3.50 -5.83
C VAL A 62 -14.79 2.55 -4.64
N PHE A 63 -14.60 3.07 -3.42
CA PHE A 63 -14.57 2.31 -2.17
C PHE A 63 -13.44 1.26 -2.10
N GLY A 64 -12.36 1.46 -2.86
CA GLY A 64 -11.18 0.60 -2.92
C GLY A 64 -10.29 0.63 -1.68
N ILE A 65 -10.42 1.66 -0.84
CA ILE A 65 -9.59 1.85 0.35
C ILE A 65 -10.48 1.79 1.58
N THR A 66 -10.16 0.88 2.51
CA THR A 66 -10.93 0.64 3.74
C THR A 66 -10.07 0.61 5.01
N ASN A 67 -8.74 0.61 4.86
CA ASN A 67 -7.77 0.56 5.96
C ASN A 67 -7.75 1.85 6.83
N PHE A 68 -8.57 2.85 6.55
CA PHE A 68 -8.81 3.98 7.44
C PHE A 68 -9.99 3.78 8.40
N ILE A 69 -10.87 2.81 8.14
CA ILE A 69 -12.10 2.57 8.90
C ILE A 69 -11.73 2.23 10.35
N SER A 70 -12.39 2.88 11.31
CA SER A 70 -12.11 2.66 12.73
C SER A 70 -12.45 1.23 13.15
N GLY A 71 -11.52 0.58 13.85
CA GLY A 71 -11.65 -0.80 14.33
C GLY A 71 -10.29 -1.49 14.32
N ASP A 72 -10.30 -2.80 14.55
CA ASP A 72 -9.07 -3.61 14.63
C ASP A 72 -8.30 -3.66 13.30
N MET A 73 -9.00 -3.49 12.17
CA MET A 73 -8.44 -3.46 10.81
C MET A 73 -7.94 -2.07 10.39
N GLN A 74 -8.05 -1.04 11.25
CA GLN A 74 -7.53 0.29 10.94
C GLN A 74 -6.00 0.24 10.83
N HIS A 75 -5.44 0.93 9.84
CA HIS A 75 -4.01 1.08 9.67
C HIS A 75 -3.41 1.86 10.85
N PRO A 76 -2.29 1.42 11.46
CA PRO A 76 -1.72 2.03 12.67
C PRO A 76 -1.43 3.53 12.55
N PHE A 77 -1.02 3.98 11.36
CA PHE A 77 -0.71 5.38 11.12
C PHE A 77 -1.91 6.27 10.81
N TRP A 78 -3.10 5.74 10.51
CA TRP A 78 -4.22 6.57 10.04
C TRP A 78 -4.53 7.74 10.97
N ARG A 79 -4.54 7.50 12.28
CA ARG A 79 -4.88 8.51 13.30
C ARG A 79 -3.94 9.71 13.32
N VAL A 80 -2.70 9.56 12.86
CA VAL A 80 -1.70 10.65 12.78
C VAL A 80 -1.67 11.33 11.41
N LEU A 81 -2.53 10.93 10.47
CA LEU A 81 -2.63 11.48 9.12
C LEU A 81 -3.79 12.47 8.96
N LYS A 82 -4.39 12.93 10.06
CA LYS A 82 -5.41 13.98 10.06
C LYS A 82 -4.98 15.20 9.23
N ARG A 83 -5.93 15.92 8.63
CA ARG A 83 -5.65 17.10 7.79
C ARG A 83 -4.82 18.17 8.50
N SER A 84 -5.03 18.34 9.80
CA SER A 84 -4.26 19.26 10.67
C SER A 84 -2.75 18.99 10.73
N ASN A 85 -2.32 17.78 10.36
CA ASN A 85 -0.91 17.39 10.40
C ASN A 85 -0.19 17.66 9.06
N HIS A 86 -0.87 18.28 8.09
CA HIS A 86 -0.32 18.76 6.83
C HIS A 86 0.55 17.74 6.08
N VAL A 87 0.15 16.46 6.13
CA VAL A 87 0.76 15.37 5.35
C VAL A 87 0.47 15.60 3.88
N ASP A 88 1.52 15.54 3.06
CA ASP A 88 1.48 15.74 1.62
C ASP A 88 1.75 14.41 0.91
N PHE A 89 0.68 13.76 0.46
CA PHE A 89 0.77 12.50 -0.28
C PHE A 89 1.31 12.67 -1.71
N SER A 90 1.30 13.90 -2.26
CA SER A 90 1.80 14.15 -3.61
C SER A 90 3.29 13.86 -3.73
N ARG A 91 4.06 14.11 -2.67
CA ARG A 91 5.49 13.78 -2.63
C ARG A 91 5.75 12.27 -2.67
N ALA A 92 4.95 11.50 -1.94
CA ALA A 92 5.07 10.04 -1.95
C ALA A 92 4.62 9.49 -3.32
N ALA A 93 3.53 9.98 -3.88
CA ALA A 93 3.08 9.63 -5.23
C ALA A 93 4.11 10.00 -6.32
N ALA A 94 4.77 11.16 -6.21
CA ALA A 94 5.83 11.55 -7.13
C ALA A 94 7.02 10.57 -7.09
N SER A 95 7.32 10.00 -5.92
CA SER A 95 8.36 8.97 -5.77
C SER A 95 7.99 7.68 -6.52
N TRP A 96 6.71 7.27 -6.47
CA TRP A 96 6.19 6.16 -7.26
C TRP A 96 6.24 6.43 -8.77
N LYS A 97 5.81 7.62 -9.21
CA LYS A 97 5.86 8.02 -10.63
C LYS A 97 7.28 8.11 -11.18
N GLY A 98 8.24 8.46 -10.32
CA GLY A 98 9.64 8.60 -10.68
C GLY A 98 10.40 7.29 -10.80
N LEU A 99 9.79 6.15 -10.48
CA LEU A 99 10.40 4.83 -10.69
C LEU A 99 10.60 4.58 -12.20
N PRO A 100 11.73 4.00 -12.63
CA PRO A 100 11.89 3.51 -14.00
C PRO A 100 10.78 2.55 -14.42
N ASP A 101 10.40 2.56 -15.70
CA ASP A 101 9.28 1.76 -16.24
C ASP A 101 9.50 0.24 -16.10
N ASP A 102 10.75 -0.20 -16.08
CA ASP A 102 11.15 -1.60 -15.93
C ASP A 102 11.37 -2.03 -14.47
N THR A 103 11.17 -1.14 -13.48
CA THR A 103 11.45 -1.43 -12.06
C THR A 103 10.79 -2.72 -11.59
N PHE A 104 9.49 -2.89 -11.84
CA PHE A 104 8.74 -4.03 -11.31
C PHE A 104 9.00 -5.33 -12.08
N SER A 105 9.20 -5.25 -13.41
CA SER A 105 9.55 -6.41 -14.21
C SER A 105 10.96 -6.92 -13.90
N LEU A 106 11.90 -6.02 -13.61
CA LEU A 106 13.24 -6.38 -13.14
C LEU A 106 13.17 -7.11 -11.80
N TYR A 107 12.40 -6.60 -10.82
CA TYR A 107 12.21 -7.33 -9.56
C TYR A 107 11.56 -8.70 -9.74
N ALA A 108 10.55 -8.80 -10.61
CA ALA A 108 9.94 -10.07 -10.93
C ALA A 108 10.94 -11.03 -11.59
N ALA A 109 11.80 -10.54 -12.49
CA ALA A 109 12.82 -11.32 -13.19
C ALA A 109 13.90 -11.86 -12.24
N ASP A 110 14.36 -11.04 -11.29
CA ASP A 110 15.40 -11.38 -10.32
C ASP A 110 14.94 -12.38 -9.24
N ALA A 111 13.63 -12.56 -9.06
CA ALA A 111 13.11 -13.54 -8.12
C ALA A 111 13.54 -14.97 -8.52
N PRO A 112 13.98 -15.80 -7.55
CA PRO A 112 14.31 -17.21 -7.80
C PRO A 112 13.16 -17.96 -8.45
N ASP A 113 13.46 -18.81 -9.44
CA ASP A 113 12.44 -19.59 -10.17
C ASP A 113 11.56 -20.43 -9.22
N ALA A 114 12.13 -20.90 -8.11
CA ALA A 114 11.44 -21.67 -7.08
C ALA A 114 10.31 -20.90 -6.37
N TRP A 115 10.27 -19.57 -6.47
CA TRP A 115 9.23 -18.74 -5.84
C TRP A 115 7.98 -18.56 -6.72
N GLY A 116 8.02 -19.06 -7.95
CA GLY A 116 6.88 -19.07 -8.88
C GLY A 116 6.82 -17.83 -9.76
N ARG A 117 7.32 -17.96 -11.00
CA ARG A 117 7.39 -16.87 -11.98
C ARG A 117 6.04 -16.18 -12.22
N ALA A 118 4.96 -16.95 -12.38
CA ALA A 118 3.63 -16.39 -12.63
C ALA A 118 3.12 -15.48 -11.50
N THR A 119 3.44 -15.81 -10.24
CA THR A 119 3.08 -14.97 -9.09
C THR A 119 3.87 -13.68 -9.11
N CYS A 120 5.18 -13.74 -9.35
CA CYS A 120 6.04 -12.57 -9.48
C CYS A 120 5.57 -11.63 -10.62
N ASP A 121 5.24 -12.20 -11.78
CA ASP A 121 4.76 -11.45 -12.94
C ASP A 121 3.40 -10.78 -12.65
N SER A 122 2.50 -11.47 -11.94
CA SER A 122 1.20 -10.92 -11.52
C SER A 122 1.37 -9.72 -10.58
N ILE A 123 2.27 -9.82 -9.59
CA ILE A 123 2.58 -8.71 -8.68
C ILE A 123 3.19 -7.54 -9.45
N ALA A 124 4.10 -7.80 -10.40
CA ALA A 124 4.71 -6.74 -11.20
C ALA A 124 3.69 -6.03 -12.10
N GLY A 125 2.76 -6.77 -12.72
CA GLY A 125 1.64 -6.21 -13.45
C GLY A 125 0.77 -5.32 -12.56
N TYR A 126 0.38 -5.83 -11.39
CA TYR A 126 -0.38 -5.08 -10.39
C TYR A 126 0.29 -3.77 -9.98
N LEU A 127 1.60 -3.80 -9.66
CA LEU A 127 2.35 -2.62 -9.25
C LEU A 127 2.49 -1.59 -10.40
N SER A 128 2.56 -2.06 -11.64
CA SER A 128 2.60 -1.20 -12.83
C SER A 128 1.25 -0.48 -13.03
N ASP A 129 0.14 -1.20 -12.83
CA ASP A 129 -1.21 -0.63 -12.84
C ASP A 129 -1.41 0.35 -11.69
N ALA A 130 -0.95 0.01 -10.48
CA ALA A 130 -1.00 0.87 -9.31
C ALA A 130 -0.22 2.18 -9.54
N ARG A 131 0.98 2.10 -10.13
CA ARG A 131 1.78 3.29 -10.50
C ARG A 131 1.02 4.18 -11.47
N SER A 132 0.33 3.58 -12.45
CA SER A 132 -0.46 4.31 -13.46
C SER A 132 -1.71 4.97 -12.86
N ASN A 133 -2.22 4.46 -11.73
CA ASN A 133 -3.41 4.95 -11.05
C ASN A 133 -3.10 5.69 -9.73
N ILE A 134 -1.84 6.02 -9.45
CA ILE A 134 -1.41 6.54 -8.14
C ILE A 134 -2.14 7.82 -7.73
N ASP A 135 -2.51 8.68 -8.68
CA ASP A 135 -3.27 9.89 -8.40
C ASP A 135 -4.69 9.57 -7.90
N ALA A 136 -5.34 8.57 -8.48
CA ALA A 136 -6.66 8.12 -8.03
C ALA A 136 -6.61 7.52 -6.62
N VAL A 137 -5.51 6.84 -6.26
CA VAL A 137 -5.27 6.35 -4.89
C VAL A 137 -5.14 7.54 -3.92
N VAL A 138 -4.29 8.52 -4.24
CA VAL A 138 -4.11 9.73 -3.43
C VAL A 138 -5.42 10.49 -3.24
N ASP A 139 -6.17 10.71 -4.32
CA ASP A 139 -7.47 11.38 -4.27
C ASP A 139 -8.45 10.66 -3.34
N THR A 140 -8.43 9.33 -3.34
CA THR A 140 -9.30 8.53 -2.47
C THR A 140 -8.87 8.65 -1.00
N ILE A 141 -7.57 8.66 -0.73
CA ILE A 141 -7.04 8.92 0.62
C ILE A 141 -7.43 10.31 1.11
N GLU A 142 -7.29 11.34 0.27
CA GLU A 142 -7.65 12.71 0.65
C GLU A 142 -9.14 12.86 0.96
N ARG A 143 -10.02 12.26 0.13
CA ARG A 143 -11.46 12.20 0.42
C ARG A 143 -11.77 11.49 1.74
N ALA A 144 -11.03 10.44 2.08
CA ALA A 144 -11.20 9.73 3.35
C ALA A 144 -10.78 10.58 4.56
N ARG A 145 -9.87 11.53 4.40
CA ARG A 145 -9.43 12.46 5.48
C ARG A 145 -10.44 13.58 5.76
N GLU A 146 -11.44 13.75 4.90
CA GLU A 146 -12.51 14.76 5.04
C GLU A 146 -13.70 14.28 5.87
N GLN A 147 -13.76 12.98 6.16
CA GLN A 147 -14.81 12.33 6.97
C GLN A 147 -14.44 12.34 8.46
#